data_AF-A0A117MSQ3-F1
#
_entry.id   AF-A0A117MSQ3-F1
#
_cell.length_a   1.000
_cell.length_b   1.000
_cell.length_c   1.000
_cell.angle_alpha   90.00
_cell.angle_beta   90.00
_cell.angle_gamma   90.00
#
_symmetry.space_group_name_H-M   'P 1'
#
loop_
_entity.id
_entity.type
_entity.pdbx_description
1 polymer ?
#
loop_
_entity_poly.entity_id
_entity_poly.type
_entity_poly.pdbx_seq_one_letter_code
_entity_poly.pdbx_strand_id
1 'polypeptide(L)'
;FCAFWIFSSTSLSERCAPWRGVPATERYSVHKLTVAQRRLTDKDGTAKSQKDLMQAAPLMSALIELRQTADLADVYAEACNRGPTWRDLIFKSLGSLSSADAGVIIPALVSELKRIGLEPAVYGFAERSLRVMLGAF
;
A
#
# COMPACT_ATOMS: atom_id res chain seq x y z
N PHE A 1 -2.09 -2.60 16.99
CA PHE A 1 -1.06 -1.87 16.22
C PHE A 1 -1.55 -1.36 14.86
N CYS A 2 -1.92 -2.19 13.89
CA CYS A 2 -2.41 -1.68 12.57
C CYS A 2 -3.77 -0.97 12.63
N ALA A 3 -4.69 -1.44 13.51
CA ALA A 3 -6.03 -0.85 13.64
C ALA A 3 -6.04 0.55 14.27
N PHE A 4 -5.03 0.93 15.06
CA PHE A 4 -4.92 2.29 15.58
C PHE A 4 -4.37 3.25 14.51
N TRP A 5 -3.46 2.77 13.66
CA TRP A 5 -2.84 3.58 12.61
C TRP A 5 -3.82 4.05 11.54
N ILE A 6 -4.75 3.18 11.15
CA ILE A 6 -5.72 3.47 10.09
C ILE A 6 -6.64 4.66 10.44
N PHE A 7 -6.79 4.97 11.73
CA PHE A 7 -7.60 6.07 12.26
C PHE A 7 -6.80 7.23 12.84
N SER A 8 -5.47 7.09 12.99
CA SER A 8 -4.58 8.12 13.53
C SER A 8 -4.06 8.96 12.37
N SER A 9 -4.79 10.01 11.98
CA SER A 9 -4.35 10.92 10.91
C SER A 9 -3.39 12.00 11.43
N THR A 10 -2.24 12.13 10.77
CA THR A 10 -1.42 13.36 10.75
C THR A 10 -1.37 13.99 9.35
N SER A 11 -2.18 13.52 8.39
CA SER A 11 -2.21 14.08 7.03
C SER A 11 -3.29 15.16 6.87
N LEU A 12 -2.88 16.26 6.24
CA LEU A 12 -3.53 17.58 6.07
C LEU A 12 -4.82 17.58 5.22
N SER A 13 -5.82 16.75 5.54
CA SER A 13 -7.15 16.84 4.92
C SER A 13 -8.25 17.05 5.97
N GLU A 14 -8.17 18.17 6.67
CA GLU A 14 -9.26 18.69 7.53
C GLU A 14 -10.53 19.11 6.75
N ARG A 15 -10.60 18.86 5.43
CA ARG A 15 -11.64 19.45 4.55
C ARG A 15 -13.00 18.74 4.58
N CYS A 16 -13.13 17.58 5.22
CA CYS A 16 -14.41 16.88 5.35
C CYS A 16 -14.53 16.15 6.69
N ALA A 17 -15.20 16.74 7.67
CA ALA A 17 -15.80 16.00 8.77
C ALA A 17 -17.29 16.32 8.81
N PRO A 18 -18.18 15.31 8.66
CA PRO A 18 -18.56 14.54 9.84
C PRO A 18 -18.82 13.04 9.53
N TRP A 19 -17.79 12.21 9.41
CA TRP A 19 -17.95 10.74 9.38
C TRP A 19 -16.96 10.08 10.33
N ARG A 20 -17.37 9.97 11.61
CA ARG A 20 -16.55 9.41 12.68
C ARG A 20 -16.40 7.90 12.47
N GLY A 21 -15.23 7.44 12.04
CA GLY A 21 -14.88 6.01 11.98
C GLY A 21 -14.72 5.41 10.59
N VAL A 22 -14.81 6.19 9.51
CA VAL A 22 -14.43 5.72 8.17
C VAL A 22 -12.97 6.12 7.92
N PRO A 23 -12.05 5.16 7.71
CA PRO A 23 -10.67 5.48 7.40
C PRO A 23 -10.56 6.04 5.98
N ALA A 24 -9.59 6.91 5.76
CA ALA A 24 -9.29 7.40 4.42
C ALA A 24 -8.90 6.24 3.49
N THR A 25 -9.31 6.31 2.23
CA THR A 25 -9.21 5.19 1.26
C THR A 25 -7.76 4.74 1.08
N GLU A 26 -6.82 5.69 1.02
CA GLU A 26 -5.39 5.48 0.92
C GLU A 26 -4.79 4.75 2.14
N ARG A 27 -5.25 5.08 3.35
CA ARG A 27 -4.84 4.37 4.57
C ARG A 27 -5.44 2.98 4.61
N TYR A 28 -6.68 2.84 4.17
CA TYR A 28 -7.37 1.56 4.13
C TYR A 28 -6.72 0.59 3.14
N SER A 29 -6.33 1.05 1.95
CA SER A 29 -5.65 0.21 0.96
C SER A 29 -4.29 -0.30 1.46
N VAL A 30 -3.43 0.57 2.01
CA VAL A 30 -2.13 0.18 2.59
C VAL A 30 -2.30 -0.70 3.83
N HIS A 31 -3.33 -0.43 4.65
CA HIS A 31 -3.68 -1.30 5.77
C HIS A 31 -4.01 -2.72 5.30
N LYS A 32 -4.77 -2.86 4.22
CA LYS A 32 -5.13 -4.17 3.66
C LYS A 32 -3.92 -4.96 3.16
N LEU A 33 -2.93 -4.28 2.57
CA LEU A 33 -1.65 -4.92 2.26
C LEU A 33 -1.00 -5.50 3.52
N THR A 34 -0.92 -4.73 4.61
CA THR A 34 -0.27 -5.20 5.84
C THR A 34 -1.04 -6.35 6.51
N VAL A 35 -2.38 -6.28 6.51
CA VAL A 35 -3.23 -7.33 7.09
C VAL A 35 -3.18 -8.62 6.29
N ALA A 36 -3.13 -8.55 4.96
CA ALA A 36 -3.04 -9.73 4.10
C ALA A 36 -1.87 -10.63 4.52
N GLN A 37 -0.66 -10.07 4.60
CA GLN A 37 0.54 -10.85 4.95
C GLN A 37 0.56 -11.32 6.40
N ARG A 38 -0.03 -10.55 7.33
CA ARG A 38 -0.18 -11.01 8.71
C ARG A 38 -1.12 -12.20 8.82
N ARG A 39 -2.16 -12.27 7.98
CA ARG A 39 -3.10 -13.41 8.02
C ARG A 39 -2.50 -14.68 7.45
N LEU A 40 -1.49 -14.61 6.59
CA LEU A 40 -0.83 -15.82 6.06
C LEU A 40 -0.21 -16.71 7.14
N THR A 41 0.06 -16.19 8.34
CA THR A 41 0.55 -17.00 9.47
C THR A 41 -0.55 -17.78 10.20
N ASP A 42 -1.81 -17.54 9.87
CA ASP A 42 -2.96 -18.21 10.51
C ASP A 42 -3.36 -19.49 9.75
N LYS A 43 -3.96 -20.47 10.46
CA LYS A 43 -4.35 -21.78 9.90
C LYS A 43 -5.32 -21.72 8.70
N ASP A 44 -6.18 -20.69 8.64
CA ASP A 44 -7.08 -20.39 7.50
C ASP A 44 -6.70 -19.07 6.80
N GLY A 45 -5.42 -18.72 6.88
CA GLY A 45 -4.87 -17.42 6.54
C GLY A 45 -4.91 -17.07 5.07
N THR A 46 -4.68 -18.05 4.20
CA THR A 46 -4.47 -17.84 2.76
C THR A 46 -5.69 -17.26 2.07
N ALA A 47 -6.88 -17.85 2.29
CA ALA A 47 -8.12 -17.34 1.68
C ALA A 47 -8.46 -15.92 2.17
N LYS A 48 -8.21 -15.63 3.45
CA LYS A 48 -8.45 -14.31 4.03
C LYS A 48 -7.44 -13.28 3.52
N SER A 49 -6.17 -13.67 3.38
CA SER A 49 -5.12 -12.84 2.77
C SER A 49 -5.47 -12.47 1.34
N GLN A 50 -5.87 -13.45 0.52
CA GLN A 50 -6.29 -13.20 -0.86
C GLN A 50 -7.48 -12.25 -0.93
N LYS A 51 -8.47 -12.43 -0.04
CA LYS A 51 -9.59 -11.49 0.10
C LYS A 51 -9.11 -10.06 0.43
N ASP A 52 -8.15 -9.89 1.32
CA ASP A 52 -7.63 -8.56 1.66
C ASP A 52 -6.84 -7.94 0.50
N LEU A 53 -6.07 -8.72 -0.28
CA LEU A 53 -5.39 -8.23 -1.49
C LEU A 53 -6.39 -7.82 -2.58
N MET A 54 -7.44 -8.61 -2.80
CA MET A 54 -8.54 -8.27 -3.71
C MET A 54 -9.32 -7.01 -3.27
N GLN A 55 -9.26 -6.64 -2.00
CA GLN A 55 -9.78 -5.35 -1.52
C GLN A 55 -8.77 -4.22 -1.70
N ALA A 56 -7.48 -4.47 -1.51
CA ALA A 56 -6.43 -3.45 -1.62
C ALA A 56 -6.23 -2.96 -3.06
N ALA A 57 -6.07 -3.88 -4.01
CA ALA A 57 -5.71 -3.56 -5.39
C ALA A 57 -6.71 -2.61 -6.07
N PRO A 58 -8.03 -2.89 -6.10
CA PRO A 58 -9.00 -2.00 -6.73
C PRO A 58 -9.03 -0.60 -6.11
N LEU A 59 -8.81 -0.49 -4.79
CA LEU A 59 -8.76 0.80 -4.11
C LEU A 59 -7.53 1.61 -4.51
N MET A 60 -6.36 0.97 -4.61
CA MET A 60 -5.14 1.63 -5.07
C MET A 60 -5.26 2.08 -6.52
N SER A 61 -5.80 1.21 -7.40
CA SER A 61 -6.04 1.55 -8.81
C SER A 61 -7.01 2.74 -8.93
N ALA A 62 -8.12 2.74 -8.19
CA ALA A 62 -9.06 3.86 -8.18
C ALA A 62 -8.42 5.18 -7.70
N LEU A 63 -7.59 5.14 -6.66
CA LEU A 63 -6.86 6.34 -6.20
C LEU A 63 -5.92 6.88 -7.28
N ILE A 64 -5.26 5.99 -8.04
CA ILE A 64 -4.38 6.37 -9.14
C ILE A 64 -5.19 7.02 -10.28
N GLU A 65 -6.32 6.42 -10.66
CA GLU A 65 -7.23 6.95 -11.68
C GLU A 65 -7.80 8.34 -11.30
N LEU A 66 -8.11 8.53 -10.02
CA LEU A 66 -8.61 9.81 -9.47
C LEU A 66 -7.50 10.84 -9.22
N ARG A 67 -6.25 10.57 -9.64
CA ARG A 67 -5.07 11.42 -9.41
C ARG A 67 -4.78 11.71 -7.93
N GLN A 68 -5.20 10.82 -7.04
CA GLN A 68 -4.89 10.83 -5.61
C GLN A 68 -3.65 9.98 -5.29
N THR A 69 -2.78 9.74 -6.29
CA THR A 69 -1.53 8.99 -6.13
C THR A 69 -0.60 9.65 -5.11
N ALA A 70 -0.62 10.99 -4.99
CA ALA A 70 0.17 11.73 -4.02
C ALA A 70 -0.16 11.31 -2.57
N ASP A 71 -1.43 11.35 -2.21
CA ASP A 71 -1.91 10.94 -0.89
C ASP A 71 -1.59 9.45 -0.62
N LEU A 72 -1.72 8.61 -1.65
CA LEU A 72 -1.36 7.20 -1.58
C LEU A 72 0.14 6.98 -1.34
N ALA A 73 1.01 7.72 -2.03
CA ALA A 73 2.46 7.64 -1.90
C ALA A 73 2.93 8.12 -0.52
N ASP A 74 2.34 9.20 -0.01
CA ASP A 74 2.62 9.72 1.34
C ASP A 74 2.27 8.70 2.42
N VAL A 75 1.08 8.11 2.34
CA VAL A 75 0.63 7.09 3.31
C VAL A 75 1.44 5.79 3.18
N TYR A 76 1.82 5.41 1.96
CA TYR A 76 2.73 4.29 1.72
C TYR A 76 4.10 4.53 2.38
N ALA A 77 4.69 5.70 2.16
CA ALA A 77 5.96 6.08 2.76
C ALA A 77 5.87 6.16 4.30
N GLU A 78 4.79 6.74 4.83
CA GLU A 78 4.50 6.76 6.28
C GLU A 78 4.48 5.33 6.85
N ALA A 79 3.77 4.41 6.19
CA ALA A 79 3.68 3.02 6.62
C ALA A 79 5.05 2.32 6.59
N CYS A 80 5.87 2.56 5.57
CA CYS A 80 7.24 2.03 5.49
C CYS A 80 8.15 2.59 6.58
N ASN A 81 8.01 3.88 6.91
CA ASN A 81 8.81 4.57 7.93
C ASN A 81 8.53 4.06 9.35
N ARG A 82 7.43 3.32 9.58
CA ARG A 82 7.12 2.71 10.88
C ARG A 82 8.10 1.62 11.30
N GLY A 83 8.85 1.04 10.36
CA GLY A 83 9.90 0.07 10.69
C GLY A 83 10.06 -1.04 9.65
N PRO A 84 11.09 -1.88 9.81
CA PRO A 84 11.43 -2.93 8.86
C PRO A 84 10.32 -3.98 8.71
N THR A 85 9.64 -4.34 9.81
CA THR A 85 8.51 -5.29 9.75
C THR A 85 7.36 -4.79 8.89
N TRP A 86 7.07 -3.48 8.90
CA TRP A 86 6.00 -2.93 8.06
C TRP A 86 6.42 -2.92 6.59
N ARG A 87 7.66 -2.53 6.30
CA ARG A 87 8.23 -2.60 4.94
C ARG A 87 8.13 -4.02 4.37
N ASP A 88 8.58 -5.02 5.11
CA ASP A 88 8.56 -6.41 4.65
C ASP A 88 7.15 -6.91 4.36
N LEU A 89 6.18 -6.60 5.22
CA LEU A 89 4.77 -6.98 5.01
C LEU A 89 4.22 -6.30 3.75
N ILE A 90 4.46 -5.00 3.57
CA ILE A 90 3.96 -4.26 2.42
C ILE A 90 4.59 -4.77 1.12
N PHE A 91 5.91 -5.01 1.10
CA PHE A 91 6.60 -5.47 -0.11
C PHE A 91 6.18 -6.89 -0.51
N LYS A 92 6.03 -7.79 0.47
CA LYS A 92 5.50 -9.14 0.20
C LYS A 92 4.07 -9.10 -0.34
N SER A 93 3.24 -8.19 0.17
CA SER A 93 1.88 -7.98 -0.36
C SER A 93 1.87 -7.46 -1.78
N LEU A 94 2.69 -6.46 -2.09
CA LEU A 94 2.82 -5.92 -3.45
C LEU A 94 3.28 -7.01 -4.43
N GLY A 95 4.25 -7.84 -4.03
CA GLY A 95 4.69 -8.99 -4.84
C GLY A 95 3.67 -10.13 -4.93
N SER A 96 2.60 -10.10 -4.14
CA SER A 96 1.50 -11.08 -4.18
C SER A 96 0.30 -10.60 -4.99
N LEU A 97 0.33 -9.36 -5.51
CA LEU A 97 -0.71 -8.83 -6.38
C LEU A 97 -0.71 -9.55 -7.74
N SER A 98 -1.83 -9.44 -8.45
CA SER A 98 -1.86 -9.88 -9.85
C SER A 98 -0.88 -9.04 -10.68
N SER A 99 -0.34 -9.63 -11.76
CA SER A 99 0.58 -8.90 -12.64
C SER A 99 -0.05 -7.65 -13.26
N ALA A 100 -1.36 -7.70 -13.53
CA ALA A 100 -2.13 -6.56 -14.03
C ALA A 100 -2.17 -5.42 -13.00
N ASP A 101 -2.53 -5.70 -11.75
CA ASP A 101 -2.60 -4.70 -10.69
C ASP A 101 -1.21 -4.15 -10.35
N ALA A 102 -0.22 -5.04 -10.22
CA ALA A 102 1.16 -4.66 -9.95
C ALA A 102 1.73 -3.74 -11.06
N GLY A 103 1.40 -4.03 -12.32
CA GLY A 103 1.81 -3.22 -13.48
C GLY A 103 1.23 -1.79 -13.49
N VAL A 104 0.13 -1.54 -12.80
CA VAL A 104 -0.46 -0.20 -12.63
C VAL A 104 0.06 0.47 -11.37
N ILE A 105 0.00 -0.25 -10.24
CA ILE A 105 0.24 0.30 -8.91
C ILE A 105 1.71 0.64 -8.69
N ILE A 106 2.63 -0.26 -9.07
CA ILE A 106 4.06 -0.09 -8.79
C ILE A 106 4.63 1.09 -9.56
N PRO A 107 4.43 1.25 -10.88
CA PRO A 107 4.96 2.40 -11.61
C PRO A 107 4.38 3.73 -11.11
N ALA A 108 3.09 3.76 -10.75
CA ALA A 108 2.46 4.95 -10.21
C ALA A 108 3.10 5.38 -8.88
N LEU A 109 3.33 4.44 -7.96
CA LEU A 109 4.01 4.71 -6.69
C LEU A 109 5.46 5.15 -6.91
N VAL A 110 6.21 4.48 -7.80
CA VAL A 110 7.61 4.85 -8.09
C VAL A 110 7.71 6.25 -8.67
N SER A 111 6.84 6.60 -9.62
CA SER A 111 6.80 7.93 -10.22
C SER A 111 6.48 8.99 -9.18
N GLU A 112 5.49 8.72 -8.34
CA GLU A 112 5.02 9.67 -7.34
C GLU A 112 6.03 9.87 -6.20
N LEU A 113 6.66 8.80 -5.71
CA LEU A 113 7.73 8.89 -4.72
C LEU A 113 8.89 9.76 -5.22
N LYS A 114 9.28 9.62 -6.49
CA LYS A 114 10.28 10.50 -7.11
C LYS A 114 9.81 11.95 -7.15
N ARG A 115 8.52 12.19 -7.47
CA ARG A 115 7.92 13.53 -7.55
C ARG A 115 7.97 14.25 -6.20
N ILE A 116 7.77 13.53 -5.10
CA ILE A 116 7.85 14.09 -3.73
C ILE A 116 9.29 14.11 -3.18
N GLY A 117 10.29 13.75 -3.98
CA GLY A 117 11.71 13.79 -3.61
C GLY A 117 12.18 12.64 -2.72
N LEU A 118 11.42 11.54 -2.68
CA LEU A 118 11.78 10.33 -1.94
C LEU A 118 12.43 9.30 -2.86
N GLU A 119 13.52 8.70 -2.40
CA GLU A 119 14.25 7.66 -3.14
C GLU A 119 13.49 6.33 -3.14
N PRO A 120 12.95 5.87 -4.29
CA PRO A 120 12.08 4.68 -4.33
C PRO A 120 12.79 3.39 -3.87
N ALA A 121 14.11 3.33 -3.99
CA ALA A 121 14.92 2.20 -3.53
C ALA A 121 14.81 1.98 -2.01
N VAL A 122 14.68 3.06 -1.22
CA VAL A 122 14.47 2.99 0.24
C VAL A 122 13.11 2.38 0.58
N TYR A 123 12.15 2.55 -0.31
CA TYR A 123 10.77 2.11 -0.19
C TYR A 123 10.47 0.81 -0.97
N GLY A 124 11.49 -0.02 -1.21
CA GLY A 124 11.32 -1.37 -1.73
C GLY A 124 11.33 -1.49 -3.25
N PHE A 125 11.49 -0.38 -3.98
CA PHE A 125 11.47 -0.34 -5.44
C PHE A 125 12.88 -0.31 -6.05
N ALA A 126 13.83 -1.06 -5.49
CA ALA A 126 15.12 -1.29 -6.13
C ALA A 126 14.92 -2.06 -7.45
N GLU A 127 15.79 -1.84 -8.44
CA GLU A 127 15.67 -2.42 -9.80
C GLU A 127 15.48 -3.95 -9.78
N ARG A 128 16.24 -4.65 -8.92
CA ARG A 128 16.11 -6.10 -8.72
C ARG A 128 14.74 -6.50 -8.18
N SER A 129 14.18 -5.72 -7.24
CA SER A 129 12.87 -5.98 -6.65
C SER A 129 11.74 -5.72 -7.65
N LEU A 130 11.84 -4.64 -8.43
CA LEU A 130 10.90 -4.31 -9.49
C LEU A 130 10.86 -5.40 -10.56
N ARG A 131 12.03 -5.95 -10.92
CA ARG A 131 12.14 -7.06 -11.87
C ARG A 131 11.32 -8.28 -11.43
N VAL A 132 11.44 -8.65 -10.15
CA VAL A 132 10.72 -9.78 -9.55
C VAL A 132 9.21 -9.51 -9.47
N MET A 133 8.80 -8.31 -9.04
CA MET A 133 7.38 -7.96 -8.85
C MET A 133 6.63 -7.76 -10.17
N LEU A 134 7.30 -7.28 -11.21
CA LEU A 134 6.71 -7.05 -12.54
C LEU A 134 6.87 -8.24 -13.49
N GLY A 135 7.53 -9.32 -13.07
CA GLY A 135 7.72 -10.53 -13.88
C GLY A 135 8.62 -10.35 -15.09
N ALA A 136 9.49 -9.33 -15.10
CA ALA A 136 10.40 -9.04 -16.20
C ALA A 136 11.68 -9.88 -16.07
N PHE A 137 11.69 -11.14 -16.52
CA PHE A 137 12.92 -11.95 -16.51
C PHE A 137 14.00 -11.41 -17.45
#